data_AF-G9KV69-F1
#
_entry.id   AF-G9KV69-F1
#
_cell.length_a   1.000
_cell.length_b   1.000
_cell.length_c   1.000
_cell.angle_alpha   90.00
_cell.angle_beta   90.00
_cell.angle_gamma   90.00
#
_symmetry.space_group_name_H-M   'P 1'
#
loop_
_entity.id
_entity.type
_entity.pdbx_description
1 polymer ?
#
loop_
_entity_poly.entity_id
_entity_poly.type
_entity_poly.pdbx_seq_one_letter_code
_entity_poly.pdbx_strand_id
1 'polypeptide(L)'
;EKLGSLFVKHERRLHMYIVYCQNKPKSEHIVSEYIDTFFEDLKQRLGHRLQLTDLLIKPVQRIMKYQLLLKDFLKYSKKASLDTSELERAVEVMCIVPKRCNDMMNVGRLQGFDGKIVAQGKLLLQDTF
;
A
#
# COMPACT_ATOMS: atom_id res chain seq x y z
N GLU A 1 15.79 -19.06 -0.17
CA GLU A 1 16.54 -18.37 0.89
C GLU A 1 16.57 -16.83 0.76
N LYS A 2 16.91 -16.21 -0.39
CA LYS A 2 16.99 -14.73 -0.50
C LYS A 2 15.68 -13.93 -0.43
N LEU A 3 14.51 -14.59 -0.46
CA LEU A 3 13.23 -13.88 -0.54
C LEU A 3 12.92 -13.10 0.74
N GLY A 4 13.07 -13.71 1.92
CA GLY A 4 12.77 -13.06 3.20
C GLY A 4 13.65 -11.83 3.44
N SER A 5 14.96 -12.00 3.23
CA SER A 5 15.94 -10.93 3.44
C SER A 5 15.75 -9.71 2.53
N LEU A 6 15.14 -9.87 1.33
CA LEU A 6 14.79 -8.74 0.47
C LEU A 6 13.75 -7.82 1.12
N PHE A 7 12.69 -8.36 1.72
CA PHE A 7 11.64 -7.56 2.36
C PHE A 7 12.14 -6.88 3.63
N VAL A 8 12.96 -7.57 4.42
CA VAL A 8 13.60 -7.00 5.62
C VAL A 8 14.56 -5.88 5.23
N LYS A 9 15.48 -6.13 4.29
CA LYS A 9 16.47 -5.14 3.84
C LYS A 9 15.85 -3.88 3.25
N HIS A 10 14.71 -4.01 2.57
CA HIS A 10 14.07 -2.92 1.84
C HIS A 10 12.82 -2.34 2.53
N GLU A 11 12.56 -2.68 3.80
CA GLU A 11 11.42 -2.14 4.58
C GLU A 11 11.28 -0.62 4.42
N ARG A 12 12.37 0.14 4.63
CA ARG A 12 12.35 1.60 4.54
C ARG A 12 11.91 2.11 3.16
N ARG A 13 12.22 1.38 2.08
CA ARG A 13 11.77 1.76 0.73
C ARG A 13 10.29 1.49 0.53
N LEU A 14 9.73 0.49 1.21
CA LEU A 14 8.29 0.18 1.15
C LEU A 14 7.43 1.24 1.84
N HIS A 15 8.03 2.15 2.63
CA HIS A 15 7.31 3.33 3.13
C HIS A 15 6.81 4.27 2.02
N MET A 16 7.31 4.17 0.79
CA MET A 16 6.73 4.92 -0.34
C MET A 16 5.23 4.61 -0.55
N TYR A 17 4.79 3.38 -0.22
CA TYR A 17 3.38 3.01 -0.30
C TYR A 17 2.52 3.76 0.73
N ILE A 18 3.08 4.10 1.89
CA ILE A 18 2.36 4.84 2.93
C ILE A 18 2.02 6.25 2.42
N VAL A 19 3.00 6.93 1.82
CA VAL A 19 2.81 8.26 1.22
C VAL A 19 1.79 8.20 0.07
N TYR A 20 1.90 7.18 -0.77
CA TYR A 20 0.94 6.97 -1.87
C TYR A 20 -0.49 6.77 -1.35
N CYS A 21 -0.68 5.88 -0.37
CA CYS A 21 -2.00 5.61 0.22
C CYS A 21 -2.59 6.81 0.95
N GLN A 22 -1.76 7.60 1.64
CA GLN A 22 -2.18 8.87 2.26
C GLN A 22 -2.72 9.86 1.23
N ASN A 23 -2.12 9.92 0.03
CA ASN A 23 -2.55 10.83 -1.04
C ASN A 23 -3.72 10.28 -1.89
N LYS A 24 -3.98 8.97 -1.82
CA LYS A 24 -4.99 8.30 -2.65
C LYS A 24 -6.39 8.96 -2.60
N PRO A 25 -6.93 9.38 -1.44
CA PRO A 25 -8.24 10.05 -1.40
C PRO A 25 -8.28 11.37 -2.19
N LYS A 26 -7.22 12.17 -2.14
CA LYS A 26 -7.12 13.42 -2.92
C LYS A 26 -7.05 13.14 -4.42
N SER A 27 -6.28 12.11 -4.80
CA SER A 27 -6.21 11.66 -6.19
C SER A 27 -7.56 11.13 -6.69
N GLU A 28 -8.31 10.40 -5.86
CA GLU A 28 -9.64 9.90 -6.22
C GLU A 28 -10.61 11.03 -6.53
N HIS A 29 -10.62 12.09 -5.71
CA HIS A 29 -11.46 13.26 -5.92
C HIS A 29 -11.19 13.90 -7.29
N ILE A 30 -9.92 14.25 -7.58
CA ILE A 30 -9.55 14.87 -8.86
C ILE A 30 -9.86 13.94 -10.03
N VAL A 31 -9.48 12.66 -9.95
CA VAL A 31 -9.68 11.74 -11.08
C VAL A 31 -11.16 11.53 -11.38
N SER A 32 -12.02 11.51 -10.34
CA SER A 32 -13.46 11.31 -10.52
C SER A 32 -14.13 12.40 -11.34
N GLU A 33 -13.65 13.65 -11.27
CA GLU A 33 -14.19 14.78 -12.05
C GLU A 33 -13.90 14.68 -13.55
N TYR A 34 -12.80 14.00 -13.93
CA TYR A 34 -12.30 13.98 -15.32
C TYR A 34 -12.20 12.58 -15.93
N ILE A 35 -12.74 11.55 -15.25
CA ILE A 35 -12.56 10.15 -15.65
C ILE A 35 -13.14 9.85 -17.04
N ASP A 36 -14.34 10.39 -17.32
CA ASP A 36 -15.08 10.19 -18.57
C ASP A 36 -14.83 11.30 -19.61
N THR A 37 -13.95 12.26 -19.30
CA THR A 37 -13.56 13.36 -20.20
C THR A 37 -12.09 13.27 -20.54
N PHE A 38 -11.24 14.09 -19.92
CA PHE A 38 -9.82 14.18 -20.21
C PHE A 38 -9.09 12.83 -20.10
N PHE A 39 -9.43 12.00 -19.10
CA PHE A 39 -8.76 10.72 -18.91
C PHE A 39 -9.26 9.61 -19.86
N GLU A 40 -10.48 9.71 -20.38
CA GLU A 40 -10.96 8.78 -21.41
C GLU A 40 -10.29 9.06 -22.76
N ASP A 41 -10.13 10.34 -23.14
CA ASP A 41 -9.36 10.73 -24.33
C ASP A 41 -7.92 10.21 -24.26
N LEU A 42 -7.27 10.35 -23.10
CA LEU A 42 -5.94 9.81 -22.87
C LEU A 42 -5.92 8.26 -22.93
N LYS A 43 -6.94 7.59 -22.40
CA LYS A 43 -7.04 6.12 -22.45
C LYS A 43 -7.09 5.63 -23.89
N GLN A 44 -7.92 6.25 -24.72
CA GLN A 44 -8.07 5.91 -26.14
C GLN A 44 -6.79 6.19 -26.91
N ARG A 45 -6.19 7.37 -26.71
CA ARG A 45 -4.93 7.74 -27.37
C ARG A 45 -3.78 6.80 -27.04
N LEU A 46 -3.69 6.31 -25.80
CA LEU A 46 -2.68 5.35 -25.37
C LEU A 46 -3.05 3.90 -25.70
N GLY A 47 -4.27 3.61 -26.15
CA GLY A 47 -4.74 2.26 -26.43
C GLY A 47 -4.85 1.38 -25.17
N HIS A 48 -5.09 1.98 -24.01
CA HIS A 48 -5.14 1.24 -22.75
C HIS A 48 -6.48 0.51 -22.57
N ARG A 49 -6.41 -0.76 -22.15
CA ARG A 49 -7.60 -1.54 -21.78
C ARG A 49 -8.26 -1.02 -20.50
N LEU A 50 -7.44 -0.70 -19.50
CA LEU A 50 -7.88 -0.30 -18.15
C LEU A 50 -8.02 1.23 -18.04
N GLN A 51 -8.97 1.70 -17.22
CA GLN A 51 -9.11 3.12 -16.91
C GLN A 51 -8.02 3.58 -15.93
N LEU A 52 -7.83 4.90 -15.80
CA LEU A 52 -6.83 5.46 -14.89
C LEU A 52 -7.08 5.03 -13.42
N THR A 53 -8.35 4.96 -13.00
CA THR A 53 -8.77 4.49 -11.68
C THR A 53 -8.26 3.07 -11.38
N ASP A 54 -8.37 2.16 -12.34
CA ASP A 54 -7.90 0.76 -12.26
C ASP A 54 -6.37 0.66 -12.19
N LEU A 55 -5.66 1.64 -12.75
CA LEU A 55 -4.20 1.71 -12.72
C LEU A 55 -3.71 2.28 -11.37
N LEU A 56 -4.35 3.34 -10.88
CA LEU A 56 -3.97 4.00 -9.62
C LEU A 56 -4.29 3.17 -8.37
N ILE A 57 -5.17 2.17 -8.46
CA ILE A 57 -5.38 1.26 -7.32
C ILE A 57 -4.28 0.18 -7.20
N LYS A 58 -3.46 -0.03 -8.25
CA LYS A 58 -2.46 -1.10 -8.28
C LYS A 58 -1.42 -1.05 -7.16
N PRO A 59 -0.86 0.10 -6.75
CA PRO A 59 0.08 0.13 -5.63
C PRO A 59 -0.56 -0.31 -4.30
N VAL A 60 -1.82 0.09 -4.05
CA VAL A 60 -2.59 -0.33 -2.87
C VAL A 60 -2.80 -1.85 -2.89
N GLN A 61 -3.21 -2.40 -4.04
CA GLN A 61 -3.38 -3.84 -4.21
C GLN A 61 -2.06 -4.59 -4.05
N ARG A 62 -0.97 -4.04 -4.58
CA ARG A 62 0.33 -4.72 -4.60
C ARG A 62 0.90 -4.89 -3.19
N ILE A 63 0.81 -3.86 -2.35
CA ILE A 63 1.34 -3.94 -0.98
C ILE A 63 0.56 -4.95 -0.12
N MET A 64 -0.77 -5.03 -0.31
CA MET A 64 -1.59 -6.07 0.32
C MET A 64 -1.28 -7.47 -0.24
N LYS A 65 -1.01 -7.57 -1.54
CA LYS A 65 -0.71 -8.85 -2.19
C LYS A 65 0.60 -9.46 -1.70
N TYR A 66 1.63 -8.64 -1.43
CA TYR A 66 2.87 -9.14 -0.83
C TYR A 66 2.64 -9.82 0.51
N GLN A 67 1.82 -9.23 1.37
CA GLN A 67 1.46 -9.83 2.65
C GLN A 67 0.83 -11.21 2.49
N LEU A 68 -0.17 -11.34 1.61
CA LEU A 68 -0.86 -12.61 1.35
C LEU A 68 0.11 -13.67 0.82
N LEU A 69 0.89 -13.33 -0.21
CA LEU A 69 1.82 -14.26 -0.83
C LEU A 69 2.94 -14.70 0.11
N LEU A 70 3.47 -13.81 0.95
CA LEU A 70 4.50 -14.17 1.93
C LEU A 70 3.95 -15.03 3.07
N LYS A 71 2.72 -14.77 3.51
CA LYS A 71 2.03 -15.63 4.49
C LYS A 71 1.85 -17.05 3.95
N ASP A 72 1.42 -17.18 2.70
CA ASP A 72 1.30 -18.48 2.04
C ASP A 72 2.66 -19.15 1.87
N PHE A 73 3.67 -18.41 1.41
CA PHE A 73 5.02 -18.94 1.25
C PHE A 73 5.57 -19.45 2.59
N LEU A 74 5.40 -18.69 3.68
CA LEU A 74 5.79 -19.10 5.03
C LEU A 74 5.08 -20.37 5.47
N LYS A 75 3.77 -20.45 5.25
CA LYS A 75 2.95 -21.62 5.59
C LYS A 75 3.48 -22.89 4.93
N TYR A 76 3.82 -22.82 3.64
CA TYR A 76 4.35 -23.99 2.92
C TYR A 76 5.80 -24.30 3.26
N SER A 77 6.65 -23.29 3.49
CA SER A 77 8.04 -23.51 3.94
C SER A 77 8.11 -24.19 5.31
N LYS A 78 7.22 -23.83 6.26
CA LYS A 78 7.10 -24.52 7.55
C LYS A 78 6.68 -25.98 7.40
N LYS A 79 5.70 -26.26 6.53
CA LYS A 79 5.27 -27.64 6.23
C LYS A 79 6.38 -28.50 5.62
N ALA A 80 7.27 -27.88 4.86
CA ALA A 80 8.44 -28.53 4.27
C ALA A 80 9.63 -28.65 5.25
N SER A 81 9.46 -28.24 6.51
CA SER A 81 10.53 -28.27 7.53
C SER A 81 11.81 -27.52 7.12
N LEU A 82 11.66 -26.45 6.33
CA LEU A 82 12.77 -25.56 5.94
C LEU A 82 13.01 -24.50 7.02
N ASP A 83 14.22 -23.92 7.05
CA ASP A 83 14.47 -22.72 7.84
C ASP A 83 13.60 -21.56 7.33
N THR A 84 12.90 -20.92 8.27
CA THR A 84 11.93 -19.85 8.00
C THR A 84 12.21 -18.57 8.77
N SER A 85 13.31 -18.47 9.53
CA SER A 85 13.60 -17.31 10.38
C SER A 85 13.52 -15.97 9.63
N GLU A 86 14.21 -15.85 8.48
CA GLU A 86 14.17 -14.62 7.68
C GLU A 86 12.81 -14.36 7.01
N LEU A 87 12.03 -15.42 6.77
CA LEU A 87 10.72 -15.32 6.15
C LEU A 87 9.65 -14.88 7.16
N GLU A 88 9.78 -15.29 8.43
CA GLU A 88 8.94 -14.79 9.52
C GLU A 88 9.11 -13.28 9.71
N ARG A 89 10.36 -12.80 9.74
CA ARG A 89 10.68 -11.36 9.79
C ARG A 89 10.11 -10.60 8.59
N ALA A 90 10.20 -11.18 7.39
CA ALA A 90 9.60 -10.58 6.20
C ALA A 90 8.08 -10.46 6.29
N VAL A 91 7.40 -11.48 6.83
CA VAL A 91 5.95 -11.46 7.07
C VAL A 91 5.58 -10.39 8.11
N GLU A 92 6.37 -10.21 9.16
CA GLU A 92 6.16 -9.15 10.15
C GLU A 92 6.21 -7.76 9.50
N VAL A 93 7.25 -7.47 8.71
CA VAL A 93 7.37 -6.22 7.94
C VAL A 93 6.14 -6.02 7.04
N MET A 94 5.70 -7.10 6.37
CA MET A 94 4.54 -7.08 5.48
C MET A 94 3.19 -7.17 6.20
N CYS A 95 3.15 -7.22 7.53
CA CYS A 95 1.96 -6.90 8.31
C CYS A 95 1.94 -5.42 8.71
N ILE A 96 3.10 -4.86 9.08
CA ILE A 96 3.23 -3.48 9.54
C ILE A 96 3.00 -2.48 8.41
N VAL A 97 3.64 -2.67 7.25
CA VAL A 97 3.59 -1.69 6.17
C VAL A 97 2.16 -1.52 5.61
N PRO A 98 1.41 -2.59 5.24
CA PRO A 98 0.02 -2.44 4.79
C PRO A 98 -0.90 -1.83 5.85
N LYS A 99 -0.71 -2.17 7.14
CA LYS A 99 -1.47 -1.55 8.23
C LYS A 99 -1.24 -0.04 8.26
N ARG A 100 0.01 0.41 8.24
CA ARG A 100 0.32 1.85 8.17
C ARG A 100 -0.23 2.52 6.91
N CYS A 101 -0.24 1.84 5.77
CA CYS A 101 -0.87 2.35 4.56
C CYS A 101 -2.37 2.58 4.75
N ASN A 102 -3.07 1.64 5.39
CA ASN A 102 -4.48 1.77 5.72
C ASN A 102 -4.72 2.93 6.70
N ASP A 103 -3.95 2.99 7.78
CA ASP A 103 -4.10 4.01 8.81
C ASP A 103 -3.89 5.41 8.22
N MET A 104 -2.84 5.58 7.42
CA MET A 104 -2.54 6.86 6.79
C MET A 104 -3.50 7.22 5.65
N MET A 105 -4.12 6.24 4.99
CA MET A 105 -5.21 6.49 4.05
C MET A 105 -6.43 7.07 4.77
N ASN A 106 -6.77 6.55 5.96
CA ASN A 106 -7.84 7.10 6.80
C ASN A 106 -7.51 8.51 7.30
N VAL A 107 -6.27 8.74 7.75
CA VAL A 107 -5.80 10.09 8.10
C VAL A 107 -5.89 11.05 6.90
N GLY A 108 -5.61 10.58 5.68
CA GLY A 108 -5.77 11.36 4.46
C GLY A 108 -7.22 11.76 4.12
N ARG A 109 -8.21 11.10 4.73
CA ARG A 109 -9.64 11.42 4.62
C ARG A 109 -10.13 12.40 5.70
N LEU A 110 -9.30 12.72 6.70
CA LEU A 110 -9.66 13.66 7.76
C LEU A 110 -9.89 15.06 7.16
N GLN A 111 -11.04 15.66 7.50
CA GLN A 111 -11.40 17.02 7.10
C GLN A 111 -11.57 17.89 8.35
N GLY A 112 -11.36 19.20 8.19
CA GLY A 112 -11.53 20.18 9.29
C GLY A 112 -10.42 20.20 10.34
N PHE A 113 -9.26 19.58 10.06
CA PHE A 113 -8.08 19.68 10.94
C PHE A 113 -7.19 20.87 10.56
N ASP A 114 -7.03 21.81 11.48
CA ASP A 114 -6.14 22.96 11.31
C ASP A 114 -4.68 22.59 11.65
N GLY A 115 -3.96 22.12 10.64
CA GLY A 115 -2.53 21.85 10.77
C GLY A 115 -2.00 20.87 9.72
N LYS A 116 -0.67 20.69 9.71
CA LYS A 116 -0.02 19.66 8.87
C LYS A 116 0.06 18.35 9.63
N ILE A 117 -0.58 17.31 9.11
CA ILE A 117 -0.50 15.93 9.67
C ILE A 117 0.94 15.47 9.87
N VAL A 118 1.83 15.74 8.90
CA VAL A 118 3.26 15.38 8.98
C VAL A 118 4.00 16.06 10.14
N ALA A 119 3.49 17.19 10.66
CA ALA A 119 4.09 17.86 11.81
C ALA A 119 3.73 17.20 13.15
N GLN A 120 2.78 16.25 13.17
CA GLN A 120 2.34 15.55 14.39
C GLN A 120 3.19 14.32 14.74
N GLY A 121 4.27 14.08 13.98
CA GLY A 121 5.15 12.93 14.18
C GLY A 121 4.53 11.62 13.68
N LYS A 122 4.95 10.52 14.28
CA LYS A 122 4.55 9.17 13.85
C LYS A 122 3.18 8.82 14.44
N LEU A 123 2.23 8.46 13.59
CA LEU A 123 0.96 7.87 14.03
C LEU A 123 1.24 6.58 14.83
N LEU A 124 0.77 6.53 16.06
CA LEU A 124 0.99 5.40 16.97
C LEU A 124 -0.15 4.39 16.91
N LEU A 125 -1.40 4.86 16.94
CA LEU A 125 -2.62 4.03 17.00
C LEU A 125 -3.76 4.72 16.24
N GLN A 126 -4.68 3.91 15.70
CA GLN A 126 -5.95 4.33 15.11
C GLN A 126 -6.98 3.22 15.35
N ASP A 127 -8.05 3.52 16.09
CA ASP A 127 -9.18 2.63 16.36
C ASP A 127 -10.48 3.46 16.48
N THR A 128 -11.63 2.80 16.38
CA THR A 128 -12.96 3.38 16.66
C THR A 128 -13.36 3.02 18.09
N PHE A 129 -13.81 3.99 18.88
CA PHE A 129 -14.25 3.82 20.27
C PHE A 129 -15.75 4.05 20.42
#